data_AF-A0A0C9UVN8-F1
#
_entry.id   AF-A0A0C9UVN8-F1
#
_cell.length_a   1.000
_cell.length_b   1.000
_cell.length_c   1.000
_cell.angle_alpha   90.00
_cell.angle_beta   90.00
_cell.angle_gamma   90.00
#
_symmetry.space_group_name_H-M   'P 1'
#
loop_
_entity.id
_entity.type
_entity.pdbx_description
1 polymer ?
#
loop_
_entity_poly.entity_id
_entity_poly.type
_entity_poly.pdbx_seq_one_letter_code
_entity_poly.pdbx_strand_id
1 'polypeptide(L)'
;MPPDRTSAEPKRKPRIWKPPVNRKPRAKREEKPKTSAKVAIKERHENLTTYDWLQVFVFMDKNPGMSQIKVVDHFSSRPKGALVFTQAMLLRHLAARKTLEERVGNEPGALSSKRCCIVT
;
A
#
# COMPACT_ATOMS: atom_id res chain seq x y z
N MET A 1 -12.00 52.83 37.32
CA MET A 1 -12.70 52.22 36.17
C MET A 1 -11.77 51.27 35.44
N PRO A 2 -12.13 49.97 35.34
CA PRO A 2 -11.68 49.08 34.26
C PRO A 2 -12.86 48.63 33.38
N PRO A 3 -12.64 48.33 32.07
CA PRO A 3 -13.71 47.87 31.18
C PRO A 3 -14.03 46.37 31.34
N ASP A 4 -15.33 46.08 31.22
CA ASP A 4 -15.98 44.77 31.24
C ASP A 4 -15.41 43.78 30.22
N ARG A 5 -15.14 42.55 30.70
CA ARG A 5 -14.90 41.37 29.84
C ARG A 5 -16.23 40.74 29.48
N THR A 6 -16.83 41.10 28.34
CA THR A 6 -17.94 40.33 27.76
C THR A 6 -17.38 39.22 26.86
N SER A 7 -17.43 37.99 27.38
CA SER A 7 -17.18 36.76 26.61
C SER A 7 -18.29 36.59 25.57
N ALA A 8 -17.96 36.78 24.28
CA ALA A 8 -18.85 36.47 23.18
C ALA A 8 -18.59 35.04 22.70
N GLU A 9 -19.37 34.07 23.18
CA GLU A 9 -19.35 32.71 22.65
C GLU A 9 -20.09 32.62 21.29
N PRO A 10 -19.53 31.96 20.26
CA PRO A 10 -20.25 31.76 19.00
C PRO A 10 -21.27 30.62 19.12
N LYS A 11 -22.57 30.98 19.24
CA LYS A 11 -23.68 30.03 19.15
C LYS A 11 -23.78 29.46 17.73
N ARG A 12 -23.53 28.15 17.56
CA ARG A 12 -23.74 27.46 16.28
C ARG A 12 -25.23 27.34 15.97
N LYS A 13 -25.60 27.56 14.70
CA LYS A 13 -26.98 27.43 14.21
C LYS A 13 -27.48 25.97 14.34
N PRO A 14 -28.76 25.73 14.63
CA PRO A 14 -29.31 24.38 14.71
C PRO A 14 -29.26 23.67 13.35
N ARG A 15 -28.91 22.40 13.36
CA ARG A 15 -28.84 21.55 12.16
C ARG A 15 -30.26 21.13 11.75
N ILE A 16 -30.70 21.54 10.56
CA ILE A 16 -31.99 21.10 9.98
C ILE A 16 -31.85 19.65 9.51
N TRP A 17 -32.62 18.75 10.12
CA TRP A 17 -32.70 17.35 9.73
C TRP A 17 -33.51 17.19 8.44
N LYS A 18 -33.05 16.34 7.51
CA LYS A 18 -33.82 15.93 6.31
C LYS A 18 -34.17 14.45 6.42
N PRO A 19 -35.41 14.04 6.16
CA PRO A 19 -35.79 12.64 6.22
C PRO A 19 -35.12 11.83 5.09
N PRO A 20 -34.92 10.52 5.27
CA PRO A 20 -34.33 9.65 4.26
C PRO A 20 -35.24 9.57 3.02
N VAL A 21 -34.66 9.78 1.83
CA VAL A 21 -35.38 9.63 0.56
C VAL A 21 -35.60 8.14 0.26
N ASN A 22 -36.84 7.75 -0.01
CA ASN A 22 -37.19 6.39 -0.47
C ASN A 22 -36.56 6.12 -1.85
N ARG A 23 -35.59 5.21 -1.91
CA ARG A 23 -34.96 4.76 -3.16
C ARG A 23 -35.74 3.56 -3.72
N LYS A 24 -36.19 3.64 -4.97
CA LYS A 24 -36.83 2.51 -5.66
C LYS A 24 -35.82 1.37 -5.89
N PRO A 25 -36.22 0.09 -5.80
CA PRO A 25 -35.34 -1.03 -6.05
C PRO A 25 -34.94 -1.12 -7.54
N ARG A 26 -33.66 -1.44 -7.77
CA ARG A 26 -33.07 -1.57 -9.11
C ARG A 26 -33.59 -2.84 -9.79
N ALA A 27 -34.02 -2.73 -11.05
CA ALA A 27 -34.47 -3.87 -11.84
C ALA A 27 -33.35 -4.94 -11.97
N LYS A 28 -33.72 -6.22 -11.84
CA LYS A 28 -32.82 -7.37 -12.00
C LYS A 28 -32.41 -7.50 -13.47
N ARG A 29 -31.12 -7.59 -13.75
CA ARG A 29 -30.57 -7.94 -15.07
C ARG A 29 -30.53 -9.46 -15.19
N GLU A 30 -30.97 -9.99 -16.32
CA GLU A 30 -30.81 -11.40 -16.69
C GLU A 30 -29.32 -11.74 -16.87
N GLU A 31 -28.88 -12.81 -16.22
CA GLU A 31 -27.51 -13.32 -16.29
C GLU A 31 -27.33 -14.22 -17.52
N LYS A 32 -26.53 -13.77 -18.48
CA LYS A 32 -25.91 -14.66 -19.47
C LYS A 32 -24.74 -15.39 -18.79
N PRO A 33 -24.46 -16.67 -19.09
CA PRO A 33 -23.31 -17.37 -18.54
C PRO A 33 -22.03 -16.67 -19.00
N LYS A 34 -21.41 -15.94 -18.08
CA LYS A 34 -20.18 -15.19 -18.30
C LYS A 34 -19.03 -16.14 -18.03
N THR A 35 -18.39 -16.62 -19.08
CA THR A 35 -17.18 -17.45 -19.01
C THR A 35 -16.16 -16.75 -18.10
N SER A 36 -15.96 -17.29 -16.91
CA SER A 36 -15.03 -16.80 -15.89
C SER A 36 -13.63 -17.34 -16.16
N ALA A 37 -13.12 -17.12 -17.38
CA ALA A 37 -11.69 -17.27 -17.60
C ALA A 37 -11.03 -16.01 -17.02
N LYS A 38 -10.67 -16.06 -15.73
CA LYS A 38 -9.82 -15.04 -15.11
C LYS A 38 -8.48 -15.12 -15.84
N VAL A 39 -8.16 -14.13 -16.67
CA VAL A 39 -6.78 -13.92 -17.12
C VAL A 39 -5.96 -13.86 -15.85
N ALA A 40 -4.89 -14.68 -15.75
CA ALA A 40 -3.95 -14.58 -14.66
C ALA A 40 -3.44 -13.14 -14.63
N ILE A 41 -4.03 -12.31 -13.76
CA ILE A 41 -3.61 -10.95 -13.55
C ILE A 41 -2.17 -11.13 -13.10
N LYS A 42 -1.21 -10.70 -13.92
CA LYS A 42 0.20 -10.65 -13.53
C LYS A 42 0.19 -9.96 -12.18
N GLU A 43 0.51 -10.69 -11.11
CA GLU A 43 0.49 -10.14 -9.75
C GLU A 43 1.56 -9.05 -9.73
N ARG A 44 1.12 -7.81 -10.00
CA ARG A 44 1.93 -6.62 -9.91
C ARG A 44 1.95 -6.28 -8.44
N HIS A 45 3.06 -6.59 -7.79
CA HIS A 45 3.22 -6.26 -6.38
C HIS A 45 3.50 -4.76 -6.26
N GLU A 46 2.43 -3.96 -6.12
CA GLU A 46 2.54 -2.54 -5.78
C GLU A 46 3.01 -2.35 -4.32
N ASN A 47 2.71 -3.34 -3.46
CA ASN A 47 3.15 -3.39 -2.07
C ASN A 47 4.31 -4.39 -1.94
N LEU A 48 5.52 -3.98 -2.34
CA LEU A 48 6.72 -4.79 -2.13
C LEU A 48 6.91 -5.12 -0.66
N THR A 49 7.16 -6.39 -0.37
CA THR A 49 7.46 -6.87 0.97
C THR A 49 8.92 -6.60 1.35
N THR A 50 9.23 -6.65 2.65
CA THR A 50 10.61 -6.55 3.15
C THR A 50 11.53 -7.58 2.48
N TYR A 51 11.02 -8.79 2.24
CA TYR A 51 11.72 -9.85 1.54
C TYR A 51 12.06 -9.47 0.09
N ASP A 52 11.11 -8.87 -0.63
CA ASP A 52 11.33 -8.42 -2.01
C ASP A 52 12.45 -7.37 -2.08
N TRP A 53 12.46 -6.42 -1.13
CA TRP A 53 13.51 -5.41 -1.03
C TRP A 53 14.89 -6.00 -0.72
N LEU A 54 14.97 -6.97 0.18
CA LEU A 54 16.22 -7.69 0.44
C LEU A 54 16.74 -8.38 -0.82
N GLN A 55 15.86 -8.99 -1.62
CA GLN A 55 16.25 -9.61 -2.88
C GLN A 55 16.80 -8.59 -3.89
N VAL A 56 16.20 -7.39 -3.94
CA VAL A 56 16.71 -6.27 -4.77
C VAL A 56 18.09 -5.83 -4.28
N PHE A 57 18.31 -5.69 -2.98
CA PHE A 57 19.62 -5.31 -2.43
C PHE A 57 20.71 -6.35 -2.73
N VAL A 58 20.42 -7.64 -2.53
CA VAL A 58 21.35 -8.73 -2.87
C VAL A 58 21.70 -8.71 -4.37
N PHE A 59 20.73 -8.38 -5.22
CA PHE A 59 20.98 -8.25 -6.66
C PHE A 59 21.88 -7.07 -6.99
N MET A 60 21.72 -5.93 -6.32
CA MET A 60 22.60 -4.77 -6.48
C MET A 60 24.02 -5.04 -6.00
N ASP A 61 24.17 -5.67 -4.84
CA ASP A 61 25.50 -6.00 -4.29
C ASP A 61 26.28 -6.96 -5.20
N LYS A 62 25.57 -7.88 -5.88
CA LYS A 62 26.14 -8.78 -6.90
C LYS A 62 26.52 -8.08 -8.20
N ASN A 63 25.98 -6.89 -8.47
CA ASN A 63 26.16 -6.17 -9.73
C ASN A 63 26.58 -4.70 -9.49
N PRO A 64 27.80 -4.44 -8.97
CA PRO A 64 28.23 -3.10 -8.53
C PRO A 64 28.41 -2.05 -9.64
N GLY A 65 28.14 -2.38 -10.91
CA GLY A 65 28.17 -1.44 -12.04
C GLY A 65 26.82 -1.21 -12.71
N MET A 66 25.74 -1.80 -12.20
CA MET A 66 24.42 -1.69 -12.83
C MET A 66 23.73 -0.38 -12.42
N SER A 67 23.24 0.37 -13.41
CA SER A 67 22.47 1.59 -13.12
C SER A 67 21.12 1.23 -12.48
N GLN A 68 20.62 2.09 -11.59
CA GLN A 68 19.35 1.86 -10.89
C GLN A 68 18.17 1.65 -11.86
N ILE A 69 18.17 2.34 -13.00
CA ILE A 69 17.15 2.18 -14.05
C ILE A 69 17.17 0.74 -14.59
N LYS A 70 18.34 0.22 -14.90
CA LYS A 70 18.50 -1.18 -15.37
C LYS A 70 18.06 -2.19 -14.31
N VAL A 71 18.25 -1.89 -13.03
CA VAL A 71 17.75 -2.73 -11.94
C VAL A 71 16.22 -2.74 -11.93
N VAL A 72 15.58 -1.56 -12.02
CA VAL A 72 14.11 -1.45 -12.10
C VAL A 72 13.57 -2.22 -13.31
N ASP A 73 14.20 -2.07 -14.48
CA ASP A 73 13.79 -2.77 -15.71
C ASP A 73 13.94 -4.29 -15.57
N HIS A 74 15.04 -4.75 -14.95
CA HIS A 74 15.28 -6.16 -14.70
C HIS A 74 14.19 -6.79 -13.83
N PHE A 75 13.78 -6.12 -12.76
CA PHE A 75 12.74 -6.63 -11.86
C PHE A 75 11.32 -6.47 -12.42
N SER A 76 11.09 -5.47 -13.26
CA SER A 76 9.80 -5.24 -13.94
C SER A 76 9.55 -6.23 -15.07
N SER A 77 10.61 -6.71 -15.74
CA SER A 77 10.53 -7.64 -16.88
C SER A 77 10.40 -9.11 -16.49
N ARG A 78 10.43 -9.45 -15.19
CA ARG A 78 10.33 -10.84 -14.72
C ARG A 78 8.95 -11.45 -15.01
N PRO A 79 8.86 -12.68 -15.54
CA PRO A 79 7.59 -13.32 -15.87
C PRO A 79 6.77 -13.73 -14.63
N LYS A 80 7.43 -13.97 -13.49
CA LYS A 80 6.80 -14.34 -12.22
C LYS A 80 7.32 -13.43 -11.11
N GLY A 81 6.42 -12.88 -10.29
CA GLY A 81 6.80 -11.96 -9.21
C GLY A 81 7.45 -10.67 -9.72
N ALA A 82 6.88 -10.08 -10.77
CA ALA A 82 7.34 -8.80 -11.29
C ALA A 82 7.19 -7.74 -10.19
N LEU A 83 8.32 -7.15 -9.80
CA LEU A 83 8.33 -6.10 -8.78
C LEU A 83 8.21 -4.76 -9.49
N VAL A 84 7.17 -4.00 -9.15
CA VAL A 84 6.91 -2.70 -9.74
C VAL A 84 7.28 -1.63 -8.73
N PHE A 85 8.42 -0.98 -8.92
CA PHE A 85 8.85 0.14 -8.11
C PHE A 85 9.54 1.19 -8.98
N THR A 86 9.51 2.44 -8.52
CA THR A 86 10.21 3.53 -9.19
C THR A 86 11.65 3.64 -8.67
N GLN A 87 12.51 4.28 -9.47
CA GLN A 87 13.87 4.58 -9.04
C GLN A 87 13.92 5.35 -7.71
N ALA A 88 12.98 6.28 -7.49
CA ALA A 88 12.89 7.03 -6.23
C ALA A 88 12.57 6.14 -5.03
N MET A 89 11.71 5.13 -5.20
CA MET A 89 11.42 4.15 -4.15
C MET A 89 12.66 3.33 -3.79
N LEU A 90 13.42 2.90 -4.80
CA LEU A 90 14.68 2.19 -4.60
C LEU A 90 15.67 3.04 -3.79
N LEU A 91 15.86 4.31 -4.16
CA LEU A 91 16.76 5.21 -3.44
C LEU A 91 16.34 5.40 -1.98
N ARG A 92 15.04 5.60 -1.73
CA ARG A 92 14.49 5.73 -0.37
C ARG A 92 14.73 4.45 0.46
N HIS A 93 14.60 3.28 -0.14
CA HIS A 93 14.83 2.01 0.53
C HIS A 93 16.32 1.73 0.77
N LEU A 94 17.20 2.16 -0.13
CA LEU A 94 18.65 2.11 0.09
C LEU A 94 19.07 2.97 1.28
N ALA A 95 18.50 4.17 1.42
CA ALA A 95 18.75 5.02 2.60
C ALA A 95 18.27 4.36 3.90
N ALA A 96 17.19 3.58 3.83
CA ALA A 96 16.61 2.85 4.95
C ALA A 96 17.14 1.41 5.08
N ARG A 97 18.17 1.00 4.33
CA ARG A 97 18.62 -0.40 4.28
C ARG A 97 18.97 -0.97 5.65
N LYS A 98 19.74 -0.21 6.46
CA LYS A 98 20.14 -0.62 7.81
C LYS A 98 18.95 -0.92 8.72
N THR A 99 17.93 -0.06 8.68
CA THR A 99 16.74 -0.24 9.54
C THR A 99 15.87 -1.40 9.06
N LEU A 100 15.88 -1.71 7.76
CA LEU A 100 15.20 -2.89 7.21
C LEU A 100 15.90 -4.19 7.61
N GLU A 101 17.24 -4.23 7.55
CA GLU A 101 18.04 -5.39 7.96
C GLU A 101 17.89 -5.66 9.47
N GLU A 102 17.91 -4.62 10.30
CA GLU A 102 17.69 -4.74 11.75
C GLU A 102 16.29 -5.28 12.10
N ARG A 103 15.24 -4.88 11.36
CA ARG A 103 13.88 -5.40 11.57
C ARG A 103 13.79 -6.90 11.27
N VAL A 104 14.49 -7.37 10.24
CA VAL A 104 14.54 -8.79 9.88
C VAL A 104 15.23 -9.62 10.97
N GLY A 105 16.26 -9.07 11.62
CA GLY A 105 16.93 -9.75 12.73
C GLY A 105 16.11 -9.80 14.02
N ASN A 106 15.32 -8.75 14.30
CA ASN A 106 14.57 -8.62 15.56
C ASN A 106 13.18 -9.27 15.55
N GLU A 107 12.50 -9.35 14.40
CA GLU A 107 11.15 -9.92 14.31
C GLU A 107 11.19 -11.32 13.68
N PRO A 108 10.91 -12.41 14.42
CA PRO A 108 10.88 -13.77 13.86
C PRO A 108 9.81 -13.96 12.78
N GLY A 109 8.85 -13.03 12.67
CA GLY A 109 7.82 -12.98 11.64
C GLY A 109 8.12 -12.06 10.46
N ALA A 110 9.22 -11.30 10.45
CA ALA A 110 9.46 -10.26 9.42
C ALA A 110 9.61 -10.80 7.99
N LEU A 111 10.02 -12.06 7.84
CA LEU A 111 10.11 -12.75 6.55
C LEU A 111 8.83 -13.53 6.21
N SER A 112 7.93 -13.68 7.17
CA SER A 112 6.67 -14.40 6.96
C SER A 112 5.66 -13.46 6.30
N SER A 113 5.31 -13.74 5.05
CA SER A 113 4.18 -13.11 4.37
C SER A 113 2.85 -13.29 5.11
N LYS A 114 2.78 -14.21 6.10
CA LYS A 114 1.59 -14.48 6.91
C LYS A 114 1.54 -13.54 8.11
N ARG A 115 0.43 -12.78 8.23
CA ARG A 115 0.06 -12.09 9.48
C ARG A 115 -0.16 -13.15 10.55
N CYS A 116 0.49 -13.02 11.71
CA CYS A 116 0.19 -13.87 12.85
C CYS A 116 -1.24 -13.55 13.32
N CYS A 117 -2.20 -14.45 13.06
CA CYS A 117 -3.52 -14.33 13.64
C CYS A 117 -3.41 -14.78 15.10
N ILE A 118 -3.37 -13.82 16.03
CA ILE A 118 -3.52 -14.12 17.45
C ILE A 118 -5.00 -14.39 17.68
N VAL A 119 -5.33 -15.62 18.09
CA VAL A 119 -6.65 -15.99 18.59
C VAL A 119 -6.60 -15.83 20.10
N THR A 120 -7.12 -14.72 20.59
CA THR A 120 -7.48 -14.54 22.02
C THR A 120 -8.86 -15.08 22.29
#